data_AF-A0A0Q6EU29-F1
#
_entry.id   AF-A0A0Q6EU29-F1
#
_cell.length_a   1.000
_cell.length_b   1.000
_cell.length_c   1.000
_cell.angle_alpha   90.00
_cell.angle_beta   90.00
_cell.angle_gamma   90.00
#
_symmetry.space_group_name_H-M   'P 1'
#
loop_
_entity.id
_entity.type
_entity.pdbx_description
1 polymer ?
#
loop_
_entity_poly.entity_id
_entity_poly.type
_entity_poly.pdbx_seq_one_letter_code
_entity_poly.pdbx_strand_id
1 'polypeptide(L)' 'MQDPEPRPRPDLDTNGDAEAWGEQFHLLAYVLKMSPMQIAQIDYGLDPDHPDAFAVFSWATQIERRYPILDEWGRAFR' A
#
# COMPACT_ATOMS: atom_id res chain seq x y z
N MET A 1 -12.73 -20.54 16.62
CA MET A 1 -11.73 -20.54 15.54
C MET A 1 -10.89 -19.30 15.78
N GLN A 2 -9.57 -19.43 15.93
CA GLN A 2 -8.71 -18.25 15.92
C GLN A 2 -8.64 -17.80 14.47
N ASP A 3 -8.98 -16.54 14.19
CA ASP A 3 -8.66 -15.97 12.89
C ASP A 3 -7.16 -16.11 12.67
N PRO A 4 -6.72 -16.57 11.49
CA PRO A 4 -5.30 -16.65 11.20
C PRO A 4 -4.69 -15.27 11.40
N GLU A 5 -3.54 -15.24 12.09
CA GLU A 5 -2.74 -14.01 12.19
C GLU A 5 -2.61 -13.39 10.79
N PRO A 6 -2.88 -12.08 10.64
CA PRO A 6 -2.81 -11.43 9.35
C PRO A 6 -1.43 -11.67 8.77
N ARG A 7 -1.38 -12.49 7.71
CA ARG A 7 -0.15 -12.74 6.99
C ARG A 7 0.01 -11.62 5.97
N PRO A 8 1.14 -10.91 5.99
CA PRO A 8 1.42 -9.91 4.99
C PRO A 8 1.27 -10.47 3.57
N ARG A 9 0.75 -9.64 2.65
CA ARG A 9 0.75 -10.00 1.24
C ARG A 9 2.20 -10.15 0.74
N PRO A 10 2.52 -11.21 -0.01
CA PRO A 10 3.88 -11.45 -0.50
C PRO A 10 4.30 -10.48 -1.61
N ASP A 11 3.36 -9.95 -2.40
CA ASP A 11 3.56 -8.95 -3.46
C ASP A 11 2.30 -8.04 -3.60
N LEU A 12 2.41 -6.92 -4.30
CA LEU A 12 1.27 -6.00 -4.47
C LEU A 12 0.16 -6.62 -5.34
N ASP A 13 0.58 -7.51 -6.23
CA ASP A 13 -0.25 -8.12 -7.27
C ASP A 13 -0.69 -9.56 -6.87
N THR A 14 -0.85 -9.91 -5.59
CA THR A 14 -0.95 -11.34 -5.15
C THR A 14 -2.13 -12.11 -5.75
N ASN A 15 -3.16 -11.41 -6.23
CA ASN A 15 -4.27 -12.01 -6.97
C ASN A 15 -4.05 -12.05 -8.49
N GLY A 16 -2.87 -11.66 -8.97
CA GLY A 16 -2.54 -11.47 -10.38
C GLY A 16 -3.23 -10.27 -11.04
N ASP A 17 -3.91 -9.44 -10.24
CA ASP A 17 -4.81 -8.41 -10.74
C ASP A 17 -4.25 -7.01 -10.49
N ALA A 18 -3.28 -6.65 -11.31
CA ALA A 18 -2.64 -5.34 -11.30
C ALA A 18 -3.64 -4.21 -11.65
N GLU A 19 -4.73 -4.51 -12.34
CA GLU A 19 -5.79 -3.55 -12.69
C GLU A 19 -6.61 -3.21 -11.45
N ALA A 20 -7.13 -4.21 -10.74
CA ALA A 20 -7.85 -4.01 -9.48
C ALA A 20 -7.00 -3.29 -8.44
N TRP A 21 -5.72 -3.64 -8.33
CA TRP A 21 -4.81 -2.92 -7.45
C TRP A 21 -4.62 -1.46 -7.90
N GLY A 22 -4.48 -1.21 -9.20
CA GLY A 22 -4.38 0.13 -9.76
C GLY A 22 -5.60 1.01 -9.44
N GLU A 23 -6.81 0.47 -9.55
CA GLU A 23 -8.04 1.16 -9.16
C GLU A 23 -8.08 1.47 -7.66
N GLN A 24 -7.72 0.49 -6.82
CA GLN A 24 -7.63 0.68 -5.37
C GLN A 24 -6.60 1.77 -5.02
N PHE A 25 -5.41 1.74 -5.62
CA PHE A 25 -4.41 2.77 -5.43
C PHE A 25 -4.92 4.14 -5.86
N HIS A 26 -5.62 4.23 -6.99
CA HIS A 26 -6.14 5.51 -7.48
C HIS A 26 -7.13 6.14 -6.48
N LEU A 27 -8.03 5.33 -5.93
CA LEU A 27 -8.95 5.73 -4.86
C LEU A 27 -8.18 6.21 -3.63
N LEU A 28 -7.23 5.41 -3.12
CA LEU A 28 -6.52 5.73 -1.87
C LEU A 28 -5.61 6.96 -2.01
N ALA A 29 -4.82 7.03 -3.08
CA ALA A 29 -3.85 8.10 -3.29
C ALA A 29 -4.49 9.41 -3.76
N TYR A 30 -5.36 9.36 -4.77
CA TYR A 30 -5.85 10.59 -5.41
C TYR A 30 -7.18 11.08 -4.88
N VAL A 31 -8.08 10.18 -4.45
CA VAL A 31 -9.37 10.58 -3.88
C VAL A 31 -9.25 10.81 -2.38
N LEU A 32 -8.66 9.87 -1.65
CA LEU A 32 -8.53 9.95 -0.19
C LEU A 32 -7.25 10.66 0.28
N LYS A 33 -6.36 11.03 -0.64
CA LYS A 33 -5.11 11.77 -0.36
C LYS A 33 -4.20 11.06 0.65
N MET A 34 -4.19 9.73 0.64
CA MET A 34 -3.33 8.93 1.50
C MET A 34 -1.90 8.87 0.98
N SER A 35 -0.93 8.93 1.90
CA SER A 35 0.49 8.71 1.61
C SER A 35 0.77 7.22 1.33
N PRO A 36 1.89 6.88 0.65
CA PRO A 36 2.29 5.48 0.45
C PRO A 36 2.41 4.70 1.77
N MET A 37 2.78 5.36 2.86
CA MET A 37 2.84 4.77 4.20
C MET A 37 1.45 4.36 4.69
N GLN A 38 0.46 5.25 4.58
CA GLN A 38 -0.91 4.95 5.00
C GLN A 38 -1.55 3.86 4.12
N ILE A 39 -1.29 3.90 2.82
CA ILE A 39 -1.73 2.86 1.89
C ILE A 39 -1.09 1.51 2.28
N ALA A 40 0.22 1.51 2.58
CA ALA A 40 0.92 0.32 3.02
C ALA A 40 0.36 -0.22 4.33
N GLN A 41 0.02 0.63 5.30
CA GLN A 41 -0.59 0.19 6.57
C GLN A 41 -1.92 -0.53 6.35
N ILE A 42 -2.78 0.00 5.47
CA ILE A 42 -4.07 -0.60 5.12
C ILE A 42 -3.87 -1.93 4.38
N ASP A 43 -2.97 -1.95 3.39
CA ASP A 43 -2.75 -3.11 2.54
C ASP A 43 -2.01 -4.25 3.26
N TYR A 44 -1.07 -3.91 4.15
CA TYR A 44 -0.29 -4.87 4.94
C TYR A 44 -1.11 -5.46 6.10
N GLY A 45 -2.07 -4.70 6.64
CA GLY A 45 -3.05 -5.19 7.63
C GLY A 45 -2.47 -5.56 8.99
N LEU A 46 -1.28 -5.05 9.34
CA LEU A 46 -0.67 -5.25 10.67
C LEU A 46 -1.03 -4.13 11.64
N ASP A 47 -1.16 -4.50 12.91
CA ASP A 47 -1.23 -3.56 14.03
C ASP A 47 0.05 -2.70 14.08
N PRO A 48 -0.02 -1.37 14.31
CA PRO A 48 1.16 -0.53 14.52
C PRO A 48 2.12 -1.04 15.61
N ASP A 49 1.61 -1.75 16.61
CA ASP A 49 2.39 -2.33 17.71
C ASP A 49 2.88 -3.76 17.40
N HIS A 50 2.57 -4.31 16.21
CA HIS A 50 3.05 -5.61 15.78
C HIS A 50 4.59 -5.62 15.67
N PRO A 51 5.29 -6.66 16.12
CA PRO A 51 6.76 -6.73 16.04
C PRO A 51 7.29 -6.56 14.60
N ASP A 52 6.50 -6.94 13.61
CA ASP A 52 6.81 -6.80 12.17
C ASP A 52 6.23 -5.54 11.52
N ALA A 53 5.71 -4.58 12.28
CA ALA A 53 5.18 -3.32 11.74
C ALA A 53 6.24 -2.54 10.93
N PHE A 54 7.53 -2.77 11.18
CA PHE A 54 8.61 -2.21 10.37
C PHE A 54 8.57 -2.66 8.91
N ALA A 55 7.98 -3.82 8.60
CA ALA A 55 7.87 -4.32 7.24
C ALA A 55 6.91 -3.46 6.38
N VAL A 56 6.03 -2.67 7.00
CA VAL A 56 5.22 -1.67 6.31
C VAL A 56 6.09 -0.61 5.61
N PHE A 57 7.27 -0.27 6.15
CA PHE A 57 8.16 0.70 5.51
C PHE A 57 8.74 0.18 4.19
N SER A 58 9.15 -1.09 4.14
CA SER A 58 9.64 -1.69 2.90
C SER A 58 8.51 -1.83 1.87
N TRP A 59 7.28 -2.02 2.34
CA TRP A 59 6.09 -2.03 1.50
C TRP A 59 5.75 -0.65 0.92
N ALA A 60 5.72 0.38 1.76
CA ALA A 60 5.51 1.77 1.34
C ALA A 60 6.53 2.20 0.27
N THR A 61 7.80 1.79 0.45
CA THR A 61 8.87 2.04 -0.52
C THR A 61 8.60 1.39 -1.88
N GLN A 62 8.02 0.19 -1.90
CA GLN A 62 7.67 -0.49 -3.16
C GLN A 62 6.50 0.20 -3.86
N ILE A 63 5.48 0.61 -3.11
CA ILE A 63 4.34 1.37 -3.63
C ILE A 63 4.81 2.66 -4.28
N GLU A 64 5.65 3.45 -3.58
CA GLU A 64 6.19 4.71 -4.09
C GLU A 64 6.97 4.54 -5.40
N ARG A 65 7.76 3.46 -5.51
CA ARG A 65 8.55 3.17 -6.71
C ARG A 65 7.71 2.72 -7.90
N ARG A 66 6.65 1.95 -7.65
CA ARG A 66 5.84 1.33 -8.70
C ARG A 66 4.67 2.20 -9.14
N TYR A 67 4.18 3.06 -8.24
CA TYR A 67 3.03 3.93 -8.46
C TYR A 67 3.35 5.34 -7.95
N PRO A 68 4.05 6.15 -8.76
CA PRO A 68 4.38 7.52 -8.37
C PRO A 68 3.09 8.32 -8.15
N ILE A 69 2.98 8.96 -6.99
CA ILE A 69 1.91 9.92 -6.72
C ILE A 69 2.23 11.20 -7.45
N LEU A 70 1.34 11.60 -8.35
CA LEU A 70 1.46 12.82 -9.12
C LEU A 70 0.76 13.98 -8.40
N ASP A 71 1.32 15.18 -8.55
CA ASP A 71 0.62 16.41 -8.25
C ASP A 71 -0.54 16.65 -9.24
N GLU A 72 -1.32 17.70 -9.01
CA GLU A 72 -2.44 18.10 -9.87
C GLU A 72 -2.04 18.45 -11.31
N TRP A 73 -0.73 18.56 -11.59
CA TRP A 73 -0.13 18.86 -12.89
C TRP A 73 0.57 17.64 -13.51
N GLY A 74 0.46 16.46 -12.90
CA GLY A 74 1.06 15.23 -13.41
C GLY A 74 2.55 15.06 -13.10
N ARG A 75 3.12 15.80 -12.15
CA ARG A 75 4.52 15.62 -11.71
C ARG A 75 4.59 14.74 -10.48
N ALA A 76 5.51 13.78 -10.46
CA ALA A 76 5.72 12.96 -9.26
C ALA A 76 6.15 13.83 -8.07
N PHE A 77 5.53 13.60 -6.90
CA PHE A 77 6.07 14.07 -5.63
C PHE A 77 7.47 13.48 -5.46
N ARG A 78 8.46 14.33 -5.21
CA ARG A 78 9.89 13.99 -5.18
C ARG A 78 10.48 14.19 -3.78
#